data_AF-A8SIM8-F1
#
_entry.id   AF-A8SIM8-F1
#
_cell.length_a   1.000
_cell.length_b   1.000
_cell.length_c   1.000
_cell.angle_alpha   90.00
_cell.angle_beta   90.00
_cell.angle_gamma   90.00
#
_symmetry.space_group_name_H-M   'P 1'
#
loop_
_entity.id
_entity.type
_entity.pdbx_description
1 polymer ?
#
loop_
_entity_poly.entity_id
_entity_poly.type
_entity_poly.pdbx_seq_one_letter_code
_entity_poly.pdbx_strand_id
1 'polypeptide(L)'
;MTKEERAEKWFKNIPNSENINMEKKVEICNVVARWTAIIFIGLVIIEFVLLSMVNNGSILNYFADTLNGMSKDLHGIGQYKTLAIAGVAFSLPLIILPLIVAITFKNKYIKSKAENNLYRK
;
A
#
# COMPACT_ATOMS: atom_id res chain seq x y z
N MET A 1 -18.08 -1.18 -1.09
CA MET A 1 -17.80 -0.41 -2.30
C MET A 1 -17.84 -1.36 -3.48
N THR A 2 -18.78 -1.14 -4.39
CA THR A 2 -18.94 -1.96 -5.60
C THR A 2 -17.81 -1.68 -6.61
N LYS A 3 -17.71 -2.48 -7.68
CA LYS A 3 -16.64 -2.30 -8.69
C LYS A 3 -16.87 -1.02 -9.49
N GLU A 4 -18.12 -0.67 -9.70
CA GLU A 4 -18.64 0.47 -10.45
C GLU A 4 -18.41 1.76 -9.67
N GLU A 5 -18.80 1.80 -8.39
CA GLU A 5 -18.51 2.93 -7.47
C GLU A 5 -17.01 3.21 -7.40
N ARG A 6 -16.18 2.15 -7.44
CA ARG A 6 -14.72 2.26 -7.48
C ARG A 6 -14.19 2.85 -8.76
N ALA A 7 -14.73 2.42 -9.89
CA ALA A 7 -14.40 3.00 -11.17
C ALA A 7 -14.74 4.51 -11.19
N GLU A 8 -15.94 4.90 -10.76
CA GLU A 8 -16.33 6.31 -10.72
C GLU A 8 -15.39 7.13 -9.83
N LYS A 9 -15.12 6.67 -8.59
CA LYS A 9 -14.24 7.39 -7.66
C LYS A 9 -12.83 7.58 -8.22
N TRP A 10 -12.28 6.56 -8.89
CA TRP A 10 -10.92 6.61 -9.40
C TRP A 10 -10.78 7.45 -10.68
N PHE A 11 -11.84 7.53 -11.48
CA PHE A 11 -11.87 8.31 -12.72
C PHE A 11 -12.42 9.74 -12.54
N LYS A 12 -12.97 10.09 -11.37
CA LYS A 12 -13.57 11.40 -11.09
C LYS A 12 -12.70 12.61 -11.48
N ASN A 13 -11.38 12.51 -11.32
CA ASN A 13 -10.45 13.60 -11.61
C ASN A 13 -9.75 13.45 -12.97
N ILE A 14 -10.24 12.56 -13.84
CA ILE A 14 -9.66 12.31 -15.16
C ILE A 14 -10.50 13.02 -16.22
N PRO A 15 -9.91 13.94 -17.00
CA PRO A 15 -10.63 14.66 -18.04
C PRO A 15 -11.18 13.69 -19.09
N ASN A 16 -12.35 14.01 -19.63
CA ASN A 16 -13.04 13.22 -20.66
C ASN A 16 -13.33 11.76 -20.28
N SER A 17 -13.29 11.41 -19.00
CA SER A 17 -13.57 10.05 -18.55
C SER A 17 -15.02 9.62 -18.81
N GLU A 18 -15.95 10.55 -18.98
CA GLU A 18 -17.34 10.29 -19.38
C GLU A 18 -17.45 9.54 -20.72
N ASN A 19 -16.49 9.76 -21.63
CA ASN A 19 -16.46 9.12 -22.95
C ASN A 19 -16.01 7.64 -22.91
N ILE A 20 -15.55 7.15 -21.76
CA ILE A 20 -15.11 5.77 -21.53
C ILE A 20 -16.27 4.98 -20.91
N ASN A 21 -16.63 3.84 -21.53
CA ASN A 21 -17.66 2.95 -21.00
C ASN A 21 -17.30 2.44 -19.59
N MET A 22 -18.31 2.27 -18.73
CA MET A 22 -18.13 1.79 -17.36
C MET A 22 -17.44 0.43 -17.29
N GLU A 23 -17.75 -0.51 -18.19
CA GLU A 23 -17.07 -1.80 -18.26
C GLU A 23 -15.56 -1.65 -18.44
N LYS A 24 -15.12 -0.73 -19.32
CA LYS A 24 -13.70 -0.44 -19.55
C LYS A 24 -13.05 0.22 -18.34
N LYS A 25 -13.75 1.13 -17.65
CA LYS A 25 -13.24 1.72 -16.40
C LYS A 25 -13.03 0.65 -15.33
N VAL A 26 -13.98 -0.28 -15.17
CA VAL A 26 -13.88 -1.39 -14.23
C VAL A 26 -12.71 -2.33 -14.58
N GLU A 27 -12.52 -2.65 -15.86
CA GLU A 27 -11.40 -3.45 -16.36
C GLU A 27 -10.05 -2.79 -16.00
N ILE A 28 -9.90 -1.50 -16.32
CA ILE A 28 -8.69 -0.72 -15.99
C ILE A 28 -8.46 -0.70 -14.47
N CYS A 29 -9.48 -0.42 -13.68
CA CYS A 29 -9.39 -0.42 -12.22
C CYS A 29 -8.95 -1.79 -11.67
N ASN A 30 -9.42 -2.89 -12.25
CA ASN A 30 -9.06 -4.23 -11.80
C ASN A 30 -7.58 -4.55 -12.08
N VAL A 31 -7.12 -4.24 -13.30
CA VAL A 31 -5.71 -4.40 -13.70
C VAL A 31 -4.80 -3.54 -12.83
N VAL A 32 -5.15 -2.26 -12.65
CA VAL A 32 -4.38 -1.34 -11.81
C VAL A 32 -4.34 -1.79 -10.37
N ALA A 33 -5.46 -2.22 -9.80
CA ALA A 33 -5.49 -2.69 -8.41
C ALA A 33 -4.54 -3.88 -8.21
N ARG A 34 -4.53 -4.84 -9.15
CA ARG A 34 -3.62 -6.00 -9.10
C ARG A 34 -2.16 -5.58 -9.15
N TRP A 35 -1.78 -4.74 -10.12
CA TRP A 35 -0.39 -4.27 -10.25
C TRP A 35 0.05 -3.42 -9.07
N THR A 36 -0.84 -2.54 -8.58
CA THR A 36 -0.57 -1.69 -7.41
C THR A 36 -0.32 -2.55 -6.17
N ALA A 37 -1.08 -3.63 -5.97
CA ALA A 37 -0.86 -4.56 -4.86
C ALA A 37 0.47 -5.29 -4.98
N ILE A 38 0.84 -5.77 -6.18
CA ILE A 38 2.12 -6.44 -6.42
C ILE A 38 3.29 -5.48 -6.14
N ILE A 39 3.22 -4.24 -6.65
CA ILE A 39 4.26 -3.22 -6.42
C ILE A 39 4.38 -2.92 -4.92
N PHE A 40 3.26 -2.73 -4.23
CA PHE A 40 3.25 -2.45 -2.81
C PHE A 40 3.90 -3.59 -2.00
N ILE A 41 3.47 -4.84 -2.22
CA ILE A 41 4.03 -6.01 -1.52
C ILE A 41 5.52 -6.17 -1.84
N GLY A 42 5.90 -6.04 -3.12
CA GLY A 42 7.29 -6.14 -3.56
C GLY A 42 8.19 -5.10 -2.88
N LEU A 43 7.74 -3.85 -2.79
CA LEU A 43 8.48 -2.79 -2.11
C LEU A 43 8.62 -3.04 -0.61
N VAL A 44 7.55 -3.46 0.08
CA VAL A 44 7.61 -3.81 1.50
C VAL A 44 8.61 -4.94 1.75
N ILE A 45 8.63 -5.97 0.91
CA ILE A 45 9.60 -7.07 1.02
C ILE A 45 11.03 -6.56 0.81
N ILE A 46 11.25 -5.74 -0.22
CA ILE A 46 12.57 -5.17 -0.50
C ILE A 46 13.06 -4.32 0.68
N GLU A 47 12.21 -3.43 1.20
CA GLU A 47 12.52 -2.61 2.38
C GLU A 47 12.84 -3.46 3.60
N PHE A 48 12.08 -4.53 3.84
CA PHE A 48 12.31 -5.44 4.96
C PHE A 48 13.63 -6.22 4.82
N VAL A 49 13.96 -6.69 3.61
CA VAL A 49 15.23 -7.36 3.33
C VAL A 49 16.39 -6.40 3.52
N LEU A 50 16.30 -5.18 2.99
CA LEU A 50 17.32 -4.15 3.18
C LEU A 50 17.53 -3.84 4.66
N LEU A 51 16.44 -3.66 5.42
CA LEU A 51 16.51 -3.42 6.87
C LEU A 51 17.17 -4.58 7.62
N SER A 52 16.91 -5.83 7.19
CA SER A 52 17.52 -7.03 7.78
C SER A 52 19.03 -7.11 7.51
N MET A 53 19.49 -6.58 6.39
CA MET A 53 20.92 -6.53 6.04
C MET A 53 21.65 -5.38 6.72
N VAL A 54 20.97 -4.26 7.00
CA VAL A 54 21.56 -3.09 7.65
C VAL A 54 22.02 -3.45 9.07
N ASN A 55 23.28 -3.13 9.36
CA ASN A 55 23.92 -3.36 10.66
C ASN A 55 23.74 -4.79 11.18
N ASN A 56 23.80 -5.78 10.28
CA ASN A 56 23.60 -7.21 10.56
C ASN A 56 22.29 -7.51 11.30
N GLY A 57 21.22 -6.79 10.96
CA GLY A 57 19.89 -6.95 11.56
C GLY A 57 19.77 -6.36 12.97
N SER A 58 20.77 -5.62 13.45
CA SER A 58 20.78 -5.04 14.81
C SER A 58 19.52 -4.24 15.14
N ILE A 59 18.97 -3.49 14.17
CA ILE A 59 17.73 -2.71 14.36
C ILE A 59 16.53 -3.64 14.62
N LEU A 60 16.40 -4.71 13.82
CA LEU A 60 15.34 -5.70 13.99
C LEU A 60 15.50 -6.50 15.28
N ASN A 61 16.73 -6.85 15.65
CA ASN A 61 17.04 -7.54 16.90
C ASN A 61 16.70 -6.67 18.11
N TYR A 62 17.13 -5.41 18.13
CA TYR A 62 16.78 -4.45 19.20
C TYR A 62 15.26 -4.31 19.34
N PHE A 63 14.56 -4.22 18.22
CA PHE A 63 13.10 -4.18 18.22
C PHE A 63 12.48 -5.47 18.78
N ALA A 64 12.95 -6.63 18.35
CA ALA A 64 12.48 -7.92 18.84
C ALA A 64 12.73 -8.06 20.35
N ASP A 65 13.90 -7.67 20.84
CA ASP A 65 14.23 -7.67 22.27
C ASP A 65 13.34 -6.71 23.07
N THR A 66 13.05 -5.53 22.52
CA THR A 66 12.14 -4.56 23.13
C THR A 66 10.71 -5.13 23.23
N LEU A 67 10.20 -5.71 22.14
CA LEU A 67 8.89 -6.37 22.14
C LEU A 67 8.84 -7.56 23.11
N ASN A 68 9.88 -8.39 23.12
CA ASN A 68 9.99 -9.56 23.98
C ASN A 68 10.12 -9.18 25.45
N GLY A 69 10.81 -8.07 25.76
CA GLY A 69 10.85 -7.49 27.11
C GLY A 69 9.46 -7.05 27.56
N MET A 70 8.76 -6.28 26.72
CA MET A 70 7.40 -5.84 27.00
C MET A 70 6.43 -7.04 27.16
N SER A 71 6.60 -8.12 26.37
CA SER A 71 5.74 -9.30 26.47
C SER A 71 5.99 -10.16 27.71
N LYS A 72 7.19 -10.09 28.32
CA LYS A 72 7.49 -10.81 29.57
C LYS A 72 6.80 -10.19 30.78
N ASP A 73 6.60 -8.86 30.75
CA ASP A 73 5.92 -8.11 31.81
C ASP A 73 4.40 -7.99 31.61
N LEU A 74 3.83 -8.74 30.64
CA LEU A 74 2.42 -8.66 30.24
C LEU A 74 1.52 -9.41 31.25
N HIS A 75 0.97 -8.69 32.23
CA HIS A 75 -0.03 -9.22 33.17
C HIS A 75 -1.44 -8.63 32.99
N GLY A 76 -1.69 -7.82 31.94
CA GLY A 76 -3.03 -7.25 31.68
C GLY A 76 -3.29 -6.73 30.26
N ILE A 77 -4.59 -6.53 29.96
CA ILE A 77 -5.11 -6.08 28.64
C ILE A 77 -4.49 -4.75 28.17
N GLY A 78 -4.18 -3.84 29.10
CA GLY A 78 -3.57 -2.54 28.78
C GLY A 78 -2.16 -2.64 28.19
N GLN A 79 -1.40 -3.66 28.57
CA GLN A 79 -0.03 -3.87 28.07
C GLN A 79 -0.04 -4.51 26.68
N TYR A 80 -0.98 -5.41 26.38
CA TYR A 80 -1.20 -5.92 25.02
C TYR A 80 -1.51 -4.79 24.02
N LYS A 81 -2.33 -3.81 24.43
CA LYS A 81 -2.61 -2.62 23.63
C LYS A 81 -1.35 -1.79 23.38
N THR A 82 -0.49 -1.65 24.39
CA THR A 82 0.77 -0.90 24.27
C THR A 82 1.75 -1.61 23.31
N LEU A 83 1.87 -2.93 23.43
CA LEU A 83 2.69 -3.76 22.54
C LEU A 83 2.22 -3.64 21.08
N ALA A 84 0.90 -3.70 20.85
CA ALA A 84 0.32 -3.54 19.51
C ALA A 84 0.60 -2.15 18.92
N ILE A 85 0.47 -1.08 19.72
CA ILE A 85 0.78 0.29 19.29
C ILE A 85 2.26 0.42 18.92
N ALA A 86 3.18 -0.12 19.74
CA ALA A 86 4.61 -0.09 19.47
C ALA A 86 4.96 -0.81 18.16
N GLY A 87 4.35 -1.98 17.91
CA GLY A 87 4.54 -2.73 16.67
C GLY A 87 4.02 -2.00 15.43
N VAL A 88 2.84 -1.38 15.52
CA VAL A 88 2.29 -0.55 14.44
C VAL A 88 3.17 0.67 14.20
N ALA A 89 3.57 1.39 15.25
CA ALA A 89 4.40 2.58 15.12
C ALA A 89 5.74 2.30 14.42
N PHE A 90 6.37 1.17 14.74
CA PHE A 90 7.62 0.75 14.12
C PHE A 90 7.48 0.33 12.65
N SER A 91 6.34 -0.28 12.29
CA SER A 91 6.08 -0.68 10.90
C SER A 91 5.64 0.47 10.00
N LEU A 92 5.07 1.56 10.55
CA LEU A 92 4.60 2.71 9.75
C LEU A 92 5.65 3.27 8.78
N PRO A 93 6.92 3.52 9.17
CA PRO A 93 7.96 3.96 8.24
C PRO A 93 8.14 3.04 7.02
N LEU A 94 8.01 1.72 7.19
CA LEU A 94 8.11 0.70 6.12
C LEU A 94 6.84 0.61 5.26
N ILE A 95 5.76 1.29 5.63
CA ILE A 95 4.50 1.27 4.87
C ILE A 95 4.28 2.59 4.13
N ILE A 96 4.76 3.70 4.68
CA ILE A 96 4.55 5.04 4.10
C ILE A 96 5.17 5.13 2.70
N LEU A 97 6.43 4.70 2.53
CA LEU A 97 7.12 4.80 1.24
C LEU A 97 6.46 3.90 0.16
N PRO A 98 6.19 2.61 0.41
CA PRO A 98 5.48 1.76 -0.56
C PRO A 98 4.09 2.30 -0.91
N LEU A 99 3.38 2.89 0.05
CA LEU A 99 2.06 3.45 -0.16
C LEU A 99 2.10 4.67 -1.10
N ILE A 100 3.05 5.60 -0.90
CA ILE A 100 3.23 6.77 -1.77
C ILE A 100 3.52 6.33 -3.21
N VAL A 101 4.43 5.37 -3.39
CA VAL A 101 4.79 4.83 -4.71
C VAL A 101 3.58 4.15 -5.37
N ALA A 102 2.85 3.32 -4.61
CA ALA A 102 1.65 2.63 -5.09
C ALA A 102 0.54 3.61 -5.53
N ILE A 103 0.26 4.66 -4.74
CA ILE A 103 -0.74 5.68 -5.09
C ILE A 103 -0.32 6.46 -6.35
N THR A 104 0.96 6.81 -6.44
CA THR A 104 1.52 7.54 -7.58
C THR A 104 1.44 6.71 -8.86
N PHE A 105 1.82 5.44 -8.78
CA PHE A 105 1.69 4.48 -9.89
C PHE A 105 0.24 4.36 -10.35
N LYS A 106 -0.69 4.11 -9.42
CA LYS A 106 -2.13 4.01 -9.71
C LYS A 106 -2.62 5.24 -10.48
N ASN A 107 -2.34 6.44 -9.98
CA ASN A 107 -2.81 7.68 -10.61
C ASN A 107 -2.22 7.88 -12.01
N LYS A 108 -0.92 7.63 -12.20
CA LYS A 108 -0.26 7.74 -13.51
C LYS A 108 -0.80 6.72 -14.51
N TYR A 109 -0.98 5.46 -14.09
CA TYR A 109 -1.43 4.40 -14.97
C TYR A 109 -2.87 4.62 -15.46
N ILE A 110 -3.80 4.98 -14.55
CA ILE A 110 -5.19 5.22 -14.94
C ILE A 110 -5.27 6.41 -15.90
N LYS A 111 -4.54 7.50 -15.63
CA LYS A 111 -4.48 8.66 -16.54
C LYS A 111 -3.99 8.25 -17.93
N SER A 112 -2.86 7.54 -18.02
CA SER A 112 -2.30 7.08 -19.29
C SER A 112 -3.24 6.13 -20.05
N LYS A 113 -3.92 5.20 -19.36
CA LYS A 113 -4.89 4.31 -20.01
C LYS A 113 -6.15 5.06 -20.45
N ALA A 114 -6.61 6.03 -19.69
CA ALA A 114 -7.76 6.84 -20.07
C ALA A 114 -7.46 7.64 -21.34
N GLU A 115 -6.33 8.36 -21.38
CA GLU A 115 -5.87 9.11 -22.56
C GLU A 115 -5.75 8.20 -23.79
N ASN A 116 -5.07 7.07 -23.67
CA ASN A 116 -4.91 6.11 -24.77
C ASN A 116 -6.25 5.55 -25.31
N ASN A 117 -7.26 5.37 -24.46
CA ASN A 117 -8.59 4.91 -24.92
C ASN A 117 -9.38 6.03 -25.61
N LEU A 118 -9.12 7.29 -25.26
CA LEU A 118 -9.75 8.45 -25.91
C LEU A 118 -9.20 8.69 -27.32
N TYR A 119 -7.89 8.50 -27.53
CA TYR A 119 -7.25 8.70 -28.85
C TYR A 119 -7.44 7.54 -29.84
N ARG A 120 -8.00 6.41 -29.39
CA ARG A 120 -8.23 5.22 -30.23
C ARG A 120 -9.70 5.08 -30.69
N LYS A 121 -10.56 5.98 -30.24
CA LYS A 121 -11.95 6.13 -30.68
C LYS A 121 -11.98 7.05 -31.89
#